data_AF-A0A7J7SB72-F1
#
_entry.id   AF-A0A7J7SB72-F1
#
_cell.length_a   1.000
_cell.length_b   1.000
_cell.length_c   1.000
_cell.angle_alpha   90.00
_cell.angle_beta   90.00
_cell.angle_gamma   90.00
#
_symmetry.space_group_name_H-M   'P 1'
#
loop_
_entity.id
_entity.type
_entity.pdbx_description
1 polymer ?
#
loop_
_entity_poly.entity_id
_entity_poly.type
_entity_poly.pdbx_seq_one_letter_code
_entity_poly.pdbx_strand_id
1 'polypeptide(L)'
;MAAVSSAFGRAGWRLLQLRCLPVSRCQPALAPRAFHASALQLRASDEQKPRPPPPFSQQHSETQGAEEPSPESSRPPPRYTDQGGDEEEDHESEEQLQHRILTAALEFVPARGWTAEAIAEGAQSLGLSSAAASMFGSDGSELILHFVTQCNARLTQVLEEEQKLVQLSQAEKRKTDQFLRDAVETRLRMLIPYIEHWPRALSILMLPHNIPARV
;
A
#
# COMPACT_ATOMS: atom_id res chain seq x y z
N MET A 1 61.27 -13.83 -10.02
CA MET A 1 60.15 -13.51 -9.12
C MET A 1 59.79 -12.04 -9.30
N ALA A 2 58.64 -11.76 -9.89
CA ALA A 2 58.06 -10.42 -9.92
C ALA A 2 56.56 -10.57 -9.67
N ALA A 3 56.08 -10.08 -8.53
CA ALA A 3 54.68 -10.10 -8.15
C ALA A 3 54.00 -8.86 -8.72
N VAL A 4 52.99 -9.07 -9.57
CA VAL A 4 52.11 -8.02 -10.05
C VAL A 4 50.90 -7.98 -9.13
N SER A 5 50.87 -7.01 -8.22
CA SER A 5 49.69 -6.70 -7.41
C SER A 5 48.63 -6.06 -8.30
N SER A 6 47.57 -6.80 -8.61
CA SER A 6 46.35 -6.25 -9.23
C SER A 6 45.38 -5.78 -8.13
N ALA A 7 45.20 -4.47 -8.04
CA ALA A 7 44.16 -3.85 -7.25
C ALA A 7 42.81 -3.98 -7.99
N PHE A 8 42.02 -5.01 -7.68
CA PHE A 8 40.62 -5.10 -8.10
C PHE A 8 39.72 -4.58 -6.98
N GLY A 9 39.49 -3.27 -6.97
CA GLY A 9 38.55 -2.61 -6.07
C GLY A 9 37.39 -2.00 -6.84
N ARG A 10 36.16 -2.39 -6.46
CA ARG A 10 34.91 -1.62 -6.63
C ARG A 10 34.35 -1.44 -8.06
N ALA A 11 34.21 -2.51 -8.84
CA ALA A 11 33.45 -2.44 -10.10
C ALA A 11 31.95 -2.75 -9.98
N GLY A 12 31.51 -3.49 -8.95
CA GLY A 12 30.13 -4.01 -8.87
C GLY A 12 29.03 -3.03 -8.42
N TRP A 13 29.38 -1.84 -7.92
CA TRP A 13 28.43 -0.98 -7.18
C TRP A 13 27.84 0.16 -8.02
N ARG A 14 28.21 0.28 -9.30
CA ARG A 14 27.81 1.42 -10.13
C ARG A 14 26.40 1.34 -10.71
N LEU A 15 25.73 0.18 -10.66
CA LEU A 15 24.38 0.02 -11.21
C LEU A 15 23.26 0.50 -10.27
N LEU A 16 23.51 0.67 -8.96
CA LEU A 16 22.54 1.27 -8.04
C LEU A 16 22.71 2.79 -7.84
N GLN A 17 23.75 3.41 -8.41
CA GLN A 17 24.08 4.82 -8.20
C GLN A 17 23.36 5.79 -9.17
N LEU A 18 22.65 5.28 -10.18
CA LEU A 18 22.17 6.10 -11.30
C LEU A 18 20.88 6.90 -11.04
N ARG A 19 20.37 7.00 -9.80
CA ARG A 19 19.17 7.81 -9.47
C ARG A 19 19.26 8.66 -8.21
N CYS A 20 20.45 8.99 -7.72
CA CYS A 20 20.58 9.91 -6.59
C CYS A 20 21.18 11.25 -7.04
N LEU A 21 20.33 12.24 -7.28
CA LEU A 21 20.76 13.66 -7.31
C LEU A 21 21.26 14.05 -5.90
N PRO A 22 22.25 14.96 -5.79
CA PRO A 22 22.72 15.42 -4.50
C PRO A 22 21.58 16.14 -3.76
N VAL A 23 21.25 15.64 -2.57
CA VAL A 23 20.35 16.32 -1.62
C VAL A 23 21.00 17.64 -1.25
N SER A 24 20.51 18.74 -1.82
CA SER A 24 20.84 20.08 -1.36
C SER A 24 20.25 20.24 0.03
N ARG A 25 21.10 20.49 1.02
CA ARG A 25 20.66 20.89 2.37
C ARG A 25 19.94 22.24 2.27
N CYS A 26 18.63 22.19 2.05
CA CYS A 26 17.78 23.35 2.30
C CYS A 26 17.65 23.49 3.82
N GLN A 27 18.37 24.45 4.41
CA GLN A 27 18.09 24.86 5.77
C GLN A 27 16.70 25.52 5.80
N PRO A 28 15.78 25.07 6.67
CA PRO A 28 14.53 25.79 6.86
C PRO A 28 14.84 27.09 7.62
N ALA A 29 14.51 28.23 7.02
CA ALA A 29 14.47 29.50 7.72
C ALA A 29 13.37 29.43 8.80
N LEU A 30 13.77 29.46 10.06
CA LEU A 30 12.87 29.63 11.20
C LEU A 30 12.25 31.04 11.13
N ALA A 31 11.07 31.14 10.52
CA ALA A 31 10.22 32.32 10.66
C ALA A 31 9.38 32.19 11.94
N PRO A 32 9.33 33.22 12.81
CA PRO A 32 8.48 33.19 13.97
C PRO A 32 7.02 33.34 13.54
N ARG A 33 6.22 32.28 13.69
CA ARG A 33 4.76 32.36 13.54
C ARG A 33 4.17 33.08 14.76
N ALA A 34 3.56 34.23 14.54
CA ALA A 34 2.72 34.87 15.55
C ALA A 34 1.45 34.03 15.74
N PHE A 35 1.13 33.69 16.98
CA PHE A 35 -0.12 33.05 17.35
C PHE A 35 -1.24 34.11 17.31
N HIS A 36 -2.18 33.97 16.38
CA HIS A 36 -3.40 34.76 16.38
C HIS A 36 -4.45 34.03 17.21
N ALA A 37 -4.71 34.53 18.43
CA ALA A 37 -5.77 34.03 19.28
C ALA A 37 -7.11 34.58 18.79
N SER A 38 -7.92 33.75 18.14
CA SER A 38 -9.31 34.08 17.83
C SER A 38 -10.20 33.68 19.00
N ALA A 39 -10.75 34.66 19.70
CA ALA A 39 -11.82 34.46 20.68
C ALA A 39 -13.14 34.27 19.92
N LEU A 40 -13.73 33.07 20.00
CA LEU A 40 -15.11 32.83 19.56
C LEU A 40 -16.03 33.00 20.77
N GLN A 41 -16.96 33.96 20.65
CA GLN A 41 -18.01 34.24 21.63
C GLN A 41 -19.00 33.05 21.69
N LEU A 42 -19.05 32.34 22.81
CA LEU A 42 -20.13 31.41 23.15
C LEU A 42 -21.42 32.21 23.40
N ARG A 43 -22.36 32.17 22.44
CA ARG A 43 -23.76 32.51 22.70
C ARG A 43 -24.45 31.26 23.22
N ALA A 44 -24.87 31.30 24.48
CA ALA A 44 -25.75 30.30 25.07
C ALA A 44 -27.14 30.38 24.42
N SER A 45 -27.65 29.25 23.94
CA SER A 45 -29.05 29.08 23.55
C SER A 45 -29.69 28.07 24.50
N ASP A 46 -30.80 28.50 25.07
CA ASP A 46 -31.58 27.82 26.09
C ASP A 46 -32.18 26.49 25.60
N GLU A 47 -32.27 25.57 26.55
CA GLU A 47 -32.81 24.22 26.43
C GLU A 47 -34.35 24.24 26.36
N GLN A 48 -34.96 23.52 25.41
CA GLN A 48 -36.34 23.02 25.61
C GLN A 48 -36.71 21.83 24.71
N LYS A 49 -36.87 20.67 25.35
CA LYS A 49 -37.63 19.47 24.93
C LYS A 49 -38.19 18.86 26.23
N PRO A 50 -39.45 18.34 26.37
CA PRO A 50 -40.03 17.20 25.60
C PRO A 50 -41.59 17.22 25.40
N ARG A 51 -42.26 16.53 24.45
CA ARG A 51 -42.72 15.10 24.33
C ARG A 51 -43.75 14.95 23.14
N PRO A 52 -44.08 13.72 22.64
CA PRO A 52 -45.07 13.40 21.57
C PRO A 52 -46.44 12.86 22.15
N PRO A 53 -47.42 12.23 21.43
CA PRO A 53 -47.89 12.10 20.01
C PRO A 53 -49.41 12.49 19.82
N PRO A 54 -50.15 12.15 18.71
CA PRO A 54 -50.94 10.89 18.61
C PRO A 54 -51.06 10.27 17.16
N PRO A 55 -51.72 9.10 16.98
CA PRO A 55 -51.70 8.31 15.74
C PRO A 55 -53.01 8.32 14.89
N PHE A 56 -52.95 7.61 13.75
CA PHE A 56 -54.02 6.97 12.96
C PHE A 56 -54.67 7.73 11.78
N SER A 57 -54.49 7.20 10.56
CA SER A 57 -55.61 6.68 9.76
C SER A 57 -55.13 5.87 8.55
N GLN A 58 -55.64 4.64 8.49
CA GLN A 58 -55.59 3.74 7.34
C GLN A 58 -56.46 4.30 6.22
N GLN A 59 -56.01 4.21 4.98
CA GLN A 59 -56.92 4.12 3.83
C GLN A 59 -56.53 2.95 2.95
N HIS A 60 -57.53 2.08 2.81
CA HIS A 60 -57.57 0.90 2.01
C HIS A 60 -57.93 1.33 0.58
N SER A 61 -57.45 0.61 -0.41
CA SER A 61 -58.10 0.55 -1.72
C SER A 61 -57.93 -0.86 -2.24
N GLU A 62 -58.96 -1.67 -1.99
CA GLU A 62 -59.29 -2.85 -2.78
C GLU A 62 -59.85 -2.40 -4.13
N THR A 63 -59.46 -3.07 -5.21
CA THR A 63 -60.36 -3.32 -6.34
C THR A 63 -60.07 -4.72 -6.86
N GLN A 64 -61.07 -5.57 -6.77
CA GLN A 64 -61.12 -6.96 -7.22
C GLN A 64 -61.34 -7.04 -8.73
N GLY A 65 -60.89 -8.14 -9.34
CA GLY A 65 -61.26 -8.53 -10.70
C GLY A 65 -60.62 -9.87 -11.13
N ALA A 66 -61.29 -10.97 -10.78
CA ALA A 66 -61.22 -12.33 -11.37
C ALA A 66 -61.21 -12.32 -12.92
N GLU A 67 -60.78 -13.31 -13.72
CA GLU A 67 -60.55 -14.76 -13.63
C GLU A 67 -59.76 -15.21 -14.90
N GLU A 68 -59.02 -16.33 -14.81
CA GLU A 68 -58.34 -17.15 -15.87
C GLU A 68 -59.33 -17.84 -16.87
N PRO A 69 -58.98 -18.69 -17.90
CA PRO A 69 -57.68 -19.26 -18.37
C PRO A 69 -57.45 -19.36 -19.94
N SER A 70 -56.19 -19.69 -20.34
CA SER A 70 -55.62 -20.47 -21.52
C SER A 70 -56.31 -20.57 -22.92
N PRO A 71 -55.61 -20.85 -24.07
CA PRO A 71 -54.50 -21.83 -24.22
C PRO A 71 -53.34 -21.52 -25.21
N GLU A 72 -52.25 -22.30 -25.03
CA GLU A 72 -51.26 -22.80 -26.00
C GLU A 72 -50.75 -21.93 -27.17
N SER A 73 -49.46 -21.57 -27.10
CA SER A 73 -48.60 -21.44 -28.29
C SER A 73 -47.25 -22.10 -28.03
N SER A 74 -47.05 -23.25 -28.66
CA SER A 74 -45.84 -24.05 -28.64
C SER A 74 -44.62 -23.26 -29.11
N ARG A 75 -43.77 -22.82 -28.18
CA ARG A 75 -42.38 -22.45 -28.48
C ARG A 75 -41.46 -23.59 -28.02
N PRO A 76 -40.59 -24.13 -28.89
CA PRO A 76 -39.58 -25.07 -28.42
C PRO A 76 -38.65 -24.37 -27.41
N PRO A 77 -38.18 -25.06 -26.37
CA PRO A 77 -37.27 -24.46 -25.40
C PRO A 77 -35.99 -24.03 -26.12
N PRO A 78 -35.35 -22.91 -25.71
CA PRO A 78 -34.02 -22.60 -26.20
C PRO A 78 -33.13 -23.79 -25.82
N ARG A 79 -32.60 -24.47 -26.84
CA ARG A 79 -31.53 -25.44 -26.66
C ARG A 79 -30.40 -24.68 -25.98
N TYR A 80 -30.21 -24.92 -24.69
CA TYR A 80 -28.95 -24.65 -24.02
C TYR A 80 -27.92 -25.45 -24.82
N THR A 81 -27.21 -24.79 -25.72
CA THR A 81 -25.93 -25.31 -26.14
C THR A 81 -25.07 -25.29 -24.89
N ASP A 82 -24.89 -26.48 -24.32
CA ASP A 82 -23.74 -26.84 -23.50
C ASP A 82 -22.50 -26.67 -24.38
N GLN A 83 -22.13 -25.42 -24.61
CA GLN A 83 -20.79 -24.99 -24.97
C GLN A 83 -20.20 -24.63 -23.60
N GLY A 84 -19.46 -25.52 -22.96
CA GLY A 84 -18.28 -26.14 -23.56
C GLY A 84 -17.26 -25.03 -23.85
N GLY A 85 -16.98 -24.24 -22.83
CA GLY A 85 -15.95 -23.23 -22.79
C GLY A 85 -15.54 -23.10 -21.34
N ASP A 86 -14.63 -23.95 -20.90
CA ASP A 86 -13.73 -23.60 -19.79
C ASP A 86 -12.89 -22.43 -20.30
N GLU A 87 -13.49 -21.23 -20.34
CA GLU A 87 -12.72 -20.00 -20.25
C GLU A 87 -12.19 -20.02 -18.81
N GLU A 88 -10.99 -20.55 -18.62
CA GLU A 88 -10.19 -20.21 -17.45
C GLU A 88 -9.94 -18.69 -17.54
N GLU A 89 -10.93 -17.90 -17.14
CA GLU A 89 -10.75 -16.49 -16.86
C GLU A 89 -9.69 -16.43 -15.76
N ASP A 90 -8.48 -16.01 -16.14
CA ASP A 90 -7.36 -15.74 -15.24
C ASP A 90 -7.73 -14.54 -14.36
N HIS A 91 -8.62 -14.80 -13.41
CA HIS A 91 -9.07 -13.82 -12.44
C HIS A 91 -7.94 -13.55 -11.46
N GLU A 92 -7.58 -12.28 -11.29
CA GLU A 92 -6.66 -11.91 -10.22
C GLU A 92 -7.30 -12.20 -8.86
N SER A 93 -6.49 -12.74 -7.94
CA SER A 93 -6.92 -12.92 -6.56
C SER A 93 -6.97 -11.57 -5.83
N GLU A 94 -7.77 -11.49 -4.76
CA GLU A 94 -7.85 -10.29 -3.93
C GLU A 94 -6.47 -9.91 -3.35
N GLU A 95 -5.68 -10.91 -2.95
CA GLU A 95 -4.32 -10.71 -2.43
C GLU A 95 -3.38 -10.12 -3.49
N GLN A 96 -3.49 -10.56 -4.75
CA GLN A 96 -2.72 -10.01 -5.87
C GLN A 96 -3.11 -8.55 -6.14
N LEU A 97 -4.41 -8.25 -6.11
CA LEU A 97 -4.93 -6.88 -6.24
C LEU A 97 -4.42 -5.98 -5.11
N GLN A 98 -4.50 -6.43 -3.86
CA GLN A 98 -3.99 -5.71 -2.69
C GLN A 98 -2.49 -5.42 -2.85
N HIS A 99 -1.70 -6.43 -3.23
CA HIS A 99 -0.26 -6.29 -3.47
C HIS A 99 0.03 -5.26 -4.58
N ARG A 100 -0.73 -5.27 -5.69
CA ARG A 100 -0.58 -4.29 -6.78
C ARG A 100 -0.85 -2.87 -6.29
N ILE A 101 -1.95 -2.66 -5.55
CA ILE A 101 -2.32 -1.35 -5.00
C ILE A 101 -1.23 -0.84 -4.05
N LEU A 102 -0.79 -1.65 -3.08
CA LEU A 102 0.25 -1.26 -2.14
C LEU A 102 1.58 -0.97 -2.83
N THR A 103 1.92 -1.71 -3.90
CA THR A 103 3.12 -1.44 -4.70
C THR A 103 3.03 -0.11 -5.43
N ALA A 104 1.88 0.19 -6.06
CA ALA A 104 1.66 1.47 -6.74
C ALA A 104 1.65 2.64 -5.76
N ALA A 105 1.12 2.44 -4.55
CA ALA A 105 1.04 3.46 -3.50
C ALA A 105 2.43 3.97 -3.05
N LEU A 106 3.49 3.16 -3.19
CA LEU A 106 4.85 3.56 -2.81
C LEU A 106 5.33 4.79 -3.58
N GLU A 107 4.89 5.00 -4.82
CA GLU A 107 5.26 6.19 -5.60
C GLU A 107 4.76 7.50 -4.98
N PHE A 108 3.68 7.42 -4.20
CA PHE A 108 3.02 8.57 -3.59
C PHE A 108 3.45 8.82 -2.14
N VAL A 109 4.17 7.88 -1.51
CA VAL A 109 4.65 8.00 -0.12
C VAL A 109 5.53 9.24 0.09
N PRO A 110 6.46 9.64 -0.80
CA PRO A 110 7.25 10.85 -0.60
C PRO A 110 6.39 12.12 -0.46
N ALA A 111 5.24 12.18 -1.15
CA ALA A 111 4.34 13.32 -1.11
C ALA A 111 3.30 13.23 0.02
N ARG A 112 2.75 12.03 0.29
CA ARG A 112 1.57 11.82 1.16
C ARG A 112 1.88 11.10 2.46
N GLY A 113 3.12 10.65 2.62
CA GLY A 113 3.54 9.80 3.73
C GLY A 113 2.91 8.40 3.70
N TRP A 114 3.06 7.69 4.82
CA TRP A 114 2.49 6.35 5.03
C TRP A 114 1.03 6.47 5.48
N THR A 115 0.12 6.72 4.54
CA THR A 115 -1.28 7.05 4.84
C THR A 115 -2.24 6.36 3.88
N ALA A 116 -3.52 6.28 4.27
CA ALA A 116 -4.60 5.82 3.37
C ALA A 116 -4.74 6.69 2.11
N GLU A 117 -4.32 7.97 2.15
CA GLU A 117 -4.29 8.83 0.97
C GLU A 117 -3.27 8.35 -0.08
N ALA A 118 -2.07 7.91 0.36
CA ALA A 118 -1.08 7.32 -0.56
C ALA A 118 -1.62 6.04 -1.21
N ILE A 119 -2.36 5.23 -0.44
CA ILE A 119 -3.01 4.01 -0.94
C ILE A 119 -4.11 4.36 -1.96
N ALA A 120 -4.96 5.34 -1.65
CA ALA A 120 -6.01 5.79 -2.55
C ALA A 120 -5.45 6.31 -3.89
N GLU A 121 -4.27 6.92 -3.89
CA GLU A 121 -3.61 7.41 -5.11
C GLU A 121 -2.93 6.28 -5.88
N GLY A 122 -2.37 5.29 -5.17
CA GLY A 122 -1.92 4.03 -5.78
C GLY A 122 -3.07 3.26 -6.45
N ALA A 123 -4.26 3.25 -5.86
CA ALA A 123 -5.44 2.66 -6.49
C ALA A 123 -5.85 3.45 -7.75
N GLN A 124 -5.91 4.77 -7.66
CA GLN A 124 -6.25 5.64 -8.80
C GLN A 124 -5.25 5.53 -9.95
N SER A 125 -3.94 5.38 -9.68
CA SER A 125 -2.93 5.21 -10.73
C SER A 125 -3.07 3.88 -11.49
N LEU A 126 -3.72 2.89 -10.88
CA LEU A 126 -4.09 1.62 -11.51
C LEU A 126 -5.46 1.66 -12.21
N GLY A 127 -6.12 2.83 -12.25
CA GLY A 127 -7.46 2.98 -12.84
C GLY A 127 -8.60 2.50 -11.94
N LEU A 128 -8.34 2.27 -10.65
CA LEU A 128 -9.34 1.86 -9.67
C LEU A 128 -9.95 3.07 -8.96
N SER A 129 -11.13 2.88 -8.37
CA SER A 129 -11.74 3.89 -7.50
C SER A 129 -10.88 4.12 -6.25
N SER A 130 -10.84 5.35 -5.75
CA SER A 130 -10.21 5.67 -4.45
C SER A 130 -10.84 4.89 -3.29
N ALA A 131 -12.08 4.41 -3.47
CA ALA A 131 -12.75 3.52 -2.52
C ALA A 131 -11.99 2.20 -2.29
N ALA A 132 -11.16 1.74 -3.24
CA ALA A 132 -10.33 0.54 -3.04
C ALA A 132 -9.36 0.66 -1.85
N ALA A 133 -9.04 1.89 -1.41
CA ALA A 133 -8.26 2.10 -0.19
C ALA A 133 -8.98 1.61 1.08
N SER A 134 -10.31 1.41 1.05
CA SER A 134 -11.07 0.89 2.21
C SER A 134 -10.80 -0.57 2.50
N MET A 135 -10.12 -1.29 1.59
CA MET A 135 -9.66 -2.66 1.83
C MET A 135 -8.53 -2.71 2.86
N PHE A 136 -7.90 -1.57 3.16
CA PHE A 136 -6.75 -1.45 4.04
C PHE A 136 -7.11 -0.65 5.30
N GLY A 137 -6.36 -0.88 6.37
CA GLY A 137 -6.40 -0.09 7.60
C GLY A 137 -6.05 1.38 7.37
N SER A 138 -6.65 2.26 8.19
CA SER A 138 -6.48 3.72 8.06
C SER A 138 -5.13 4.26 8.53
N ASP A 139 -4.36 3.45 9.26
CA ASP A 139 -3.10 3.86 9.89
C ASP A 139 -1.87 3.73 8.96
N GLY A 140 -2.04 3.18 7.75
CA GLY A 140 -0.96 2.97 6.79
C GLY A 140 0.02 1.86 7.16
N SER A 141 -0.28 1.07 8.21
CA SER A 141 0.56 -0.04 8.68
C SER A 141 0.83 -1.07 7.59
N GLU A 142 -0.21 -1.46 6.85
CA GLU A 142 -0.10 -2.44 5.75
C GLU A 142 0.83 -1.97 4.63
N LEU A 143 0.80 -0.68 4.28
CA LEU A 143 1.71 -0.11 3.29
C LEU A 143 3.17 -0.14 3.77
N ILE A 144 3.40 0.15 5.06
CA ILE A 144 4.74 0.11 5.66
C ILE A 144 5.24 -1.35 5.70
N LEU A 145 4.40 -2.29 6.14
CA LEU A 145 4.74 -3.71 6.22
C LEU A 145 5.01 -4.30 4.83
N HIS A 146 4.22 -3.92 3.82
CA HIS A 146 4.47 -4.25 2.42
C HIS A 146 5.85 -3.79 1.97
N PHE A 147 6.18 -2.51 2.22
CA PHE A 147 7.49 -1.96 1.88
C PHE A 147 8.64 -2.68 2.61
N VAL A 148 8.49 -3.00 3.89
CA VAL A 148 9.50 -3.75 4.66
C VAL A 148 9.71 -5.13 4.06
N THR A 149 8.64 -5.85 3.74
CA THR A 149 8.67 -7.17 3.08
C THR A 149 9.35 -7.09 1.73
N GLN A 150 8.99 -6.11 0.89
CA GLN A 150 9.60 -5.88 -0.41
C GLN A 150 11.11 -5.60 -0.30
N CYS A 151 11.53 -4.77 0.66
CA CYS A 151 12.95 -4.49 0.89
C CYS A 151 13.72 -5.73 1.34
N ASN A 152 13.12 -6.57 2.18
CA ASN A 152 13.74 -7.80 2.66
C ASN A 152 13.89 -8.82 1.52
N ALA A 153 12.84 -9.00 0.69
CA ALA A 153 12.90 -9.84 -0.50
C ALA A 153 14.00 -9.37 -1.48
N ARG A 154 14.07 -8.05 -1.71
CA ARG A 154 15.12 -7.45 -2.54
C ARG A 154 16.52 -7.68 -1.96
N LEU A 155 16.68 -7.59 -0.64
CA LEU A 155 17.96 -7.88 0.01
C LEU A 155 18.35 -9.35 -0.21
N THR A 156 17.42 -10.29 -0.01
CA THR A 156 17.67 -11.72 -0.27
C THR A 156 18.15 -11.94 -1.70
N GLN A 157 17.46 -11.35 -2.69
CA GLN A 157 17.86 -11.44 -4.09
C GLN A 157 19.29 -10.92 -4.33
N VAL A 158 19.62 -9.74 -3.80
CA VAL A 158 20.99 -9.18 -3.92
C VAL A 158 22.03 -10.11 -3.31
N LEU A 159 21.77 -10.65 -2.13
CA LEU A 159 22.69 -11.57 -1.45
C LEU A 159 22.85 -12.90 -2.20
N GLU A 160 21.78 -13.43 -2.80
CA GLU A 160 21.82 -14.61 -3.65
C GLU A 160 22.64 -14.39 -4.92
N GLU A 161 22.49 -13.23 -5.57
CA GLU A 161 23.28 -12.83 -6.73
C GLU A 161 24.77 -12.71 -6.37
N GLU A 162 25.09 -12.04 -5.26
CA GLU A 162 26.47 -11.95 -4.76
C GLU A 162 27.06 -13.33 -4.43
N GLN A 163 26.26 -14.23 -3.84
CA GLN A 163 26.68 -15.59 -3.55
C GLN A 163 26.96 -16.39 -4.83
N LYS A 164 26.12 -16.26 -5.87
CA LYS A 164 26.35 -16.88 -7.18
C LYS A 164 27.67 -16.44 -7.79
N LEU A 165 28.02 -15.16 -7.70
CA LEU A 165 29.30 -14.65 -8.20
C LEU A 165 30.51 -15.27 -7.47
N VAL A 166 30.40 -15.47 -6.15
CA VAL A 166 31.44 -16.16 -5.37
C VAL A 166 31.55 -17.63 -5.77
N GLN A 167 30.43 -18.32 -5.98
CA GLN A 167 30.43 -19.73 -6.43
C GLN A 167 31.05 -19.88 -7.83
N LEU A 168 30.82 -18.93 -8.72
CA LEU A 168 31.42 -18.88 -10.06
C LEU A 168 32.88 -18.38 -10.06
N SER A 169 33.49 -18.17 -8.89
CA SER A 169 34.84 -17.61 -8.73
C SER A 169 35.05 -16.25 -9.41
N GLN A 170 33.96 -15.50 -9.64
CA GLN A 170 33.97 -14.14 -10.20
C GLN A 170 34.10 -13.06 -9.11
N ALA A 171 33.92 -13.45 -7.85
CA ALA A 171 34.11 -12.60 -6.68
C ALA A 171 34.76 -13.39 -5.54
N GLU A 172 35.55 -12.71 -4.70
CA GLU A 172 36.12 -13.32 -3.50
C GLU A 172 35.10 -13.33 -2.35
N LYS A 173 35.18 -14.36 -1.50
CA LYS A 173 34.38 -14.43 -0.27
C LYS A 173 34.84 -13.35 0.70
N ARG A 174 33.94 -12.41 1.00
CA ARG A 174 34.17 -11.37 2.02
C ARG A 174 34.26 -11.97 3.42
N LYS A 175 35.02 -11.30 4.30
CA LYS A 175 34.98 -11.57 5.75
C LYS A 175 33.60 -11.22 6.32
N THR A 176 33.21 -11.90 7.39
CA THR A 176 31.87 -11.78 8.00
C THR A 176 31.53 -10.35 8.39
N ASP A 177 32.48 -9.59 8.95
CA ASP A 177 32.27 -8.21 9.37
C ASP A 177 32.01 -7.27 8.18
N GLN A 178 32.76 -7.42 7.09
CA GLN A 178 32.54 -6.65 5.86
C GLN A 178 31.21 -7.02 5.20
N PHE A 179 30.90 -8.32 5.13
CA PHE A 179 29.63 -8.80 4.59
C PHE A 179 28.43 -8.21 5.33
N LEU A 180 28.44 -8.22 6.68
CA LEU A 180 27.36 -7.66 7.48
C LEU A 180 27.21 -6.15 7.28
N ARG A 181 28.34 -5.41 7.22
CA ARG A 181 28.32 -3.96 6.94
C ARG A 181 27.68 -3.66 5.59
N ASP A 182 28.09 -4.38 4.55
CA ASP A 182 27.58 -4.20 3.19
C ASP A 182 26.09 -4.54 3.10
N ALA A 183 25.65 -5.64 3.74
CA ALA A 183 24.26 -6.06 3.75
C ALA A 183 23.36 -5.03 4.47
N VAL A 184 23.79 -4.54 5.64
CA VAL A 184 23.06 -3.51 6.40
C VAL A 184 23.02 -2.19 5.63
N GLU A 185 24.14 -1.74 5.05
CA GLU A 185 24.18 -0.54 4.21
C GLU A 185 23.23 -0.68 3.02
N THR A 186 23.28 -1.80 2.31
CA THR A 186 22.41 -2.09 1.16
C THR A 186 20.94 -2.01 1.55
N ARG A 187 20.57 -2.62 2.68
CA ARG A 187 19.19 -2.60 3.18
C ARG A 187 18.72 -1.21 3.59
N LEU A 188 19.58 -0.42 4.24
CA LEU A 188 19.25 0.93 4.70
C LEU A 188 19.21 1.95 3.56
N ARG A 189 20.00 1.76 2.50
CA ARG A 189 19.93 2.61 1.29
C ARG A 189 18.59 2.55 0.59
N MET A 190 17.83 1.46 0.75
CA MET A 190 16.46 1.35 0.21
C MET A 190 15.49 2.37 0.84
N LEU A 191 15.83 2.93 2.00
CA LEU A 191 15.00 3.93 2.70
C LEU A 191 15.19 5.35 2.15
N ILE A 192 16.24 5.61 1.37
CA ILE A 192 16.61 6.96 0.92
C ILE A 192 15.43 7.70 0.26
N PRO A 193 14.62 7.10 -0.65
CA PRO A 193 13.49 7.79 -1.26
C PRO A 193 12.37 8.17 -0.27
N TYR A 194 12.32 7.52 0.89
CA TYR A 194 11.24 7.62 1.87
C TYR A 194 11.70 8.20 3.21
N ILE A 195 12.94 8.71 3.27
CA ILE A 195 13.62 9.04 4.53
C ILE A 195 12.90 10.14 5.32
N GLU A 196 12.23 11.06 4.63
CA GLU A 196 11.47 12.15 5.25
C GLU A 196 10.34 11.62 6.15
N HIS A 197 9.66 10.56 5.72
CA HIS A 197 8.50 9.98 6.43
C HIS A 197 8.85 8.74 7.25
N TRP A 198 10.07 8.23 7.14
CA TRP A 198 10.51 7.02 7.83
C TRP A 198 10.45 7.10 9.37
N PRO A 199 10.75 8.24 10.03
CA PRO A 199 10.57 8.35 11.48
C PRO A 199 9.12 8.10 11.92
N ARG A 200 8.14 8.58 11.14
CA ARG A 200 6.72 8.31 11.40
C ARG A 200 6.38 6.85 11.13
N ALA A 201 6.91 6.24 10.06
CA ALA A 201 6.72 4.82 9.78
C ALA A 201 7.18 3.93 10.95
N LEU A 202 8.36 4.21 11.50
CA LEU A 202 8.88 3.50 12.67
C LEU A 202 7.95 3.64 13.88
N SER A 203 7.38 4.82 14.12
CA SER A 203 6.42 5.00 15.22
C SER A 203 5.16 4.14 15.06
N ILE A 204 4.66 3.98 13.82
CA ILE A 204 3.50 3.15 13.50
C ILE A 204 3.84 1.67 13.70
N LEU A 205 5.01 1.22 13.23
CA LEU A 205 5.45 -0.18 13.40
C LEU A 205 5.63 -0.59 14.87
N MET A 206 5.87 0.36 15.77
CA MET A 206 6.02 0.11 17.20
C MET A 206 4.68 0.11 17.96
N LEU A 207 3.55 0.32 17.27
CA LEU A 207 2.23 0.21 17.91
C LEU A 207 1.93 -1.24 18.31
N PRO A 208 1.23 -1.49 19.44
CA PRO A 208 1.03 -2.84 19.96
C PRO A 208 0.41 -3.84 18.97
N HIS A 209 -0.51 -3.39 18.10
CA HIS A 209 -1.14 -4.25 17.10
C HIS A 209 -0.23 -4.61 15.91
N ASN A 210 0.86 -3.87 15.71
CA ASN A 210 1.83 -4.11 14.64
C ASN A 210 3.03 -4.96 15.11
N ILE A 211 3.13 -5.21 16.42
CA ILE A 211 4.14 -6.09 16.99
C ILE A 211 3.51 -7.48 17.15
N PRO A 212 4.01 -8.53 16.46
CA PRO A 212 3.49 -9.88 16.64
C PRO A 212 3.50 -10.28 18.11
N ALA A 213 2.40 -10.87 18.59
CA ALA A 213 2.39 -11.51 19.90
C ALA A 213 3.48 -12.59 19.92
N ARG A 214 4.24 -12.66 21.02
CA ARG A 214 5.24 -13.73 21.18
C ARG A 214 4.54 -15.08 21.07
N VAL A 215 4.95 -15.89 20.09
CA VAL A 215 4.58 -17.30 19.95
C VAL A 215 5.46 -18.14 20.87
#